data_AF-T0FEG3-F1
#
_entry.id   AF-T0FEG3-F1
#
_cell.length_a   1.000
_cell.length_b   1.000
_cell.length_c   1.000
_cell.angle_alpha   90.00
_cell.angle_beta   90.00
_cell.angle_gamma   90.00
#
_symmetry.space_group_name_H-M   'P 1'
#
loop_
_entity.id
_entity.type
_entity.pdbx_description
1 polymer ?
#
loop_
_entity_poly.entity_id
_entity_poly.type
_entity_poly.pdbx_seq_one_letter_code
_entity_poly.pdbx_strand_id
1 'polypeptide(L)'
;MVLFGIDRKIIFALGVVLLLFFVFLDCGKKNKGTTKKENVKTSNLQKKNKELELEPDLKERKFFQEDALGQPKKYAEEVADSEPNREETKSISTYLGAAPGCKNGNCKSGKGIYVYDTGEVYSGTFKNDKRHGFGKIQYKDGDLYSGYFQNDKKVGTGTYRFSNGAVFSGRFYDDGDSAEGHLIVGKRKKECSIIRNKLNCHG
;
A
#
# COMPACT_ATOMS: atom_id res chain seq x y z
N MET A 1 0.10 35.12 68.25
CA MET A 1 1.39 35.82 68.05
C MET A 1 2.44 35.05 68.81
N VAL A 2 3.34 34.36 68.10
CA VAL A 2 4.74 34.00 68.43
C VAL A 2 5.14 32.87 67.48
N LEU A 3 6.22 33.14 66.75
CA LEU A 3 6.91 32.32 65.76
C LEU A 3 7.62 31.14 66.42
N PHE A 4 7.97 30.11 65.65
CA PHE A 4 9.35 29.68 65.37
C PHE A 4 9.32 28.28 64.73
N GLY A 5 9.83 28.19 63.51
CA GLY A 5 10.21 26.91 62.91
C GLY A 5 11.55 26.42 63.47
N ILE A 6 11.86 25.15 63.24
CA ILE A 6 13.22 24.65 63.02
C ILE A 6 13.12 23.50 62.02
N ASP A 7 13.86 23.64 60.95
CA ASP A 7 14.22 22.60 60.00
C ASP A 7 15.71 22.31 60.27
N ARG A 8 16.08 21.05 60.53
CA ARG A 8 17.47 20.56 60.46
C ARG A 8 17.49 19.03 60.59
N LYS A 9 17.84 18.42 59.46
CA LYS A 9 18.48 17.12 59.30
C LYS A 9 19.37 16.73 60.48
N ILE A 10 19.49 15.42 60.70
CA ILE A 10 20.66 14.64 61.16
C ILE A 10 20.19 13.57 62.17
N ILE A 11 20.75 12.37 61.99
CA ILE A 11 20.86 11.22 62.90
C ILE A 11 19.81 10.11 62.71
N PHE A 12 20.35 8.90 62.48
CA PHE A 12 19.76 7.55 62.42
C PHE A 12 19.16 7.16 61.05
N ALA A 13 19.64 6.17 60.30
CA ALA A 13 20.73 5.20 60.42
C ALA A 13 20.91 4.62 58.99
N LEU A 14 22.05 4.79 58.31
CA LEU A 14 23.14 3.81 58.22
C LEU A 14 22.70 2.34 58.44
N GLY A 15 22.32 1.67 57.35
CA GLY A 15 22.18 0.23 57.32
C GLY A 15 21.76 -0.27 55.95
N VAL A 16 22.57 -1.13 55.34
CA VAL A 16 22.27 -1.95 54.15
C VAL A 16 22.47 -1.29 52.77
N VAL A 17 23.67 -0.73 52.52
CA VAL A 17 24.25 -0.64 51.16
C VAL A 17 25.69 -1.15 51.24
N LEU A 18 25.87 -2.46 51.48
CA LEU A 18 27.17 -3.12 51.41
C LEU A 18 26.96 -4.64 51.27
N LEU A 19 26.85 -5.15 50.05
CA LEU A 19 27.19 -6.54 49.67
C LEU A 19 27.18 -6.70 48.14
N LEU A 20 27.91 -5.82 47.46
CA LEU A 20 28.56 -6.14 46.19
C LEU A 20 30.06 -5.89 46.42
N PHE A 21 30.91 -6.78 45.91
CA PHE A 21 32.36 -6.89 46.10
C PHE A 21 32.82 -7.79 47.25
N PHE A 22 32.99 -9.08 46.94
CA PHE A 22 34.16 -9.94 47.18
C PHE A 22 33.73 -11.27 46.51
N VAL A 23 34.31 -11.75 45.41
CA VAL A 23 35.69 -12.19 45.26
C VAL A 23 36.06 -12.20 43.77
N PHE A 24 37.06 -11.41 43.39
CA PHE A 24 37.95 -11.73 42.28
C PHE A 24 38.99 -12.73 42.81
N LEU A 25 39.20 -13.84 42.10
CA LEU A 25 40.44 -14.60 42.16
C LEU A 25 40.71 -15.28 40.82
N ASP A 26 41.97 -15.14 40.42
CA ASP A 26 42.55 -15.23 39.09
C ASP A 26 42.56 -16.63 38.42
N CYS A 27 42.35 -16.58 37.10
CA CYS A 27 43.25 -17.02 36.04
C CYS A 27 43.99 -18.38 36.12
N GLY A 28 43.63 -19.26 35.18
CA GLY A 28 44.59 -19.84 34.23
C GLY A 28 45.01 -21.31 34.39
N LYS A 29 44.68 -22.16 33.40
CA LYS A 29 45.64 -22.99 32.63
C LYS A 29 45.00 -23.78 31.49
N LYS A 30 45.86 -24.03 30.49
CA LYS A 30 45.68 -24.52 29.11
C LYS A 30 45.39 -26.03 29.03
N ASN A 31 44.65 -26.48 28.00
CA ASN A 31 45.15 -27.22 26.80
C ASN A 31 44.19 -28.27 26.21
N LYS A 32 44.13 -28.23 24.86
CA LYS A 32 44.04 -29.33 23.88
C LYS A 32 42.79 -30.24 23.82
N GLY A 33 42.14 -30.16 22.66
CA GLY A 33 41.81 -31.34 21.86
C GLY A 33 40.40 -31.89 22.01
N THR A 34 39.58 -31.76 20.97
CA THR A 34 39.30 -32.88 20.05
C THR A 34 38.24 -32.46 19.02
N THR A 35 38.66 -32.39 17.76
CA THR A 35 37.79 -32.51 16.59
C THR A 35 37.13 -33.90 16.57
N LYS A 36 35.80 -33.95 16.47
CA LYS A 36 35.11 -35.11 15.88
C LYS A 36 34.19 -34.61 14.78
N LYS A 37 34.47 -35.11 13.58
CA LYS A 37 33.73 -34.95 12.35
C LYS A 37 32.37 -35.63 12.48
N GLU A 38 31.33 -34.99 11.96
CA GLU A 38 30.21 -35.70 11.35
C GLU A 38 30.08 -35.18 9.91
N ASN A 39 30.07 -36.11 8.96
CA ASN A 39 30.15 -35.87 7.52
C ASN A 39 28.75 -35.94 6.89
N VAL A 40 28.68 -35.43 5.65
CA VAL A 40 27.67 -35.69 4.60
C VAL A 40 26.42 -34.79 4.73
N LYS A 41 26.11 -33.89 3.79
CA LYS A 41 25.95 -34.13 2.35
C LYS A 41 26.07 -32.83 1.54
N THR A 42 26.86 -32.88 0.49
CA THR A 42 27.00 -31.85 -0.55
C THR A 42 25.74 -31.80 -1.43
N SER A 43 25.21 -30.60 -1.72
CA SER A 43 24.55 -30.33 -3.02
C SER A 43 24.41 -28.83 -3.28
N ASN A 44 25.13 -28.36 -4.30
CA ASN A 44 24.83 -27.16 -5.08
C ASN A 44 23.45 -27.28 -5.72
N LEU A 45 22.58 -26.26 -5.62
CA LEU A 45 21.82 -25.75 -6.78
C LEU A 45 21.07 -24.45 -6.47
N GLN A 46 21.10 -23.56 -7.47
CA GLN A 46 20.11 -22.53 -7.81
C GLN A 46 20.09 -21.20 -7.03
N LYS A 47 20.73 -20.21 -7.67
CA LYS A 47 20.09 -18.93 -8.05
C LYS A 47 18.57 -19.03 -7.94
N LYS A 48 17.99 -18.43 -6.89
CA LYS A 48 16.57 -18.11 -6.88
C LYS A 48 16.44 -16.66 -7.31
N ASN A 49 16.07 -16.50 -8.59
CA ASN A 49 15.49 -15.28 -9.10
C ASN A 49 14.42 -14.83 -8.09
N LYS A 50 14.59 -13.65 -7.51
CA LYS A 50 13.55 -13.01 -6.70
C LYS A 50 12.52 -12.48 -7.67
N GLU A 51 11.69 -13.41 -8.16
CA GLU A 51 10.42 -13.09 -8.78
C GLU A 51 9.67 -12.23 -7.76
N LEU A 52 9.36 -11.00 -8.15
CA LEU A 52 8.56 -10.09 -7.36
C LEU A 52 7.18 -10.73 -7.32
N GLU A 53 6.94 -11.61 -6.35
CA GLU A 53 5.64 -12.21 -6.13
C GLU A 53 4.65 -11.07 -5.94
N LEU A 54 3.83 -10.85 -6.98
CA LEU A 54 2.75 -9.88 -6.96
C LEU A 54 1.92 -10.19 -5.71
N GLU A 55 1.80 -9.23 -4.79
CA GLU A 55 1.00 -9.39 -3.58
C GLU A 55 -0.39 -9.93 -3.98
N PRO A 56 -0.92 -10.97 -3.30
CA PRO A 56 -2.15 -11.66 -3.69
C PRO A 56 -3.35 -10.68 -3.81
N ASP A 57 -3.32 -9.60 -3.03
CA ASP A 57 -4.29 -8.51 -3.01
C ASP A 57 -4.41 -7.74 -4.34
N LEU A 58 -3.42 -7.79 -5.24
CA LEU A 58 -3.54 -7.15 -6.56
C LEU A 58 -4.31 -7.99 -7.58
N LYS A 59 -4.39 -9.32 -7.41
CA LYS A 59 -5.10 -10.21 -8.34
C LYS A 59 -6.60 -10.28 -8.06
N GLU A 60 -7.02 -9.98 -6.83
CA GLU A 60 -8.41 -10.15 -6.38
C GLU A 60 -9.21 -8.84 -6.26
N ARG A 61 -8.57 -7.67 -6.39
CA ARG A 61 -9.25 -6.37 -6.29
C ARG A 61 -10.12 -6.06 -7.52
N LYS A 62 -11.24 -6.78 -7.64
CA LYS A 62 -12.42 -6.37 -8.43
C LYS A 62 -13.10 -5.21 -7.69
N PHE A 63 -12.56 -4.00 -7.90
CA PHE A 63 -12.86 -2.85 -7.06
C PHE A 63 -14.30 -2.33 -7.16
N PHE A 64 -15.06 -2.75 -8.17
CA PHE A 64 -16.52 -2.64 -8.12
C PHE A 64 -17.14 -3.91 -8.67
N GLN A 65 -18.11 -4.44 -7.93
CA GLN A 65 -18.92 -5.58 -8.35
C GLN A 65 -20.07 -5.15 -9.26
N GLU A 66 -20.46 -3.87 -9.17
CA GLU A 66 -21.59 -3.26 -9.88
C GLU A 66 -21.13 -1.99 -10.63
N ASP A 67 -21.83 -1.60 -11.68
CA ASP A 67 -21.64 -0.33 -12.37
C ASP A 67 -22.28 0.84 -11.59
N ALA A 68 -22.18 2.06 -12.12
CA ALA A 68 -22.78 3.24 -11.52
C ALA A 68 -24.32 3.21 -11.42
N LEU A 69 -24.98 2.23 -12.05
CA LEU A 69 -26.42 2.02 -12.02
C LEU A 69 -26.81 0.84 -11.12
N GLY A 70 -25.86 0.23 -10.40
CA GLY A 70 -26.10 -0.95 -9.56
C GLY A 70 -26.29 -2.24 -10.35
N GLN A 71 -25.91 -2.27 -11.63
CA GLN A 71 -25.96 -3.48 -12.46
C GLN A 71 -24.64 -4.24 -12.34
N PRO A 72 -24.66 -5.59 -12.32
CA PRO A 72 -23.43 -6.36 -12.29
C PRO A 72 -22.57 -6.05 -13.51
N LYS A 73 -21.29 -5.76 -13.30
CA LYS A 73 -20.36 -5.45 -14.40
C LYS A 73 -20.26 -6.64 -15.35
N LYS A 74 -20.60 -6.43 -16.62
CA LYS A 74 -20.24 -7.34 -17.71
C LYS A 74 -18.87 -6.90 -18.23
N TYR A 75 -17.84 -7.72 -18.02
CA TYR A 75 -16.53 -7.52 -18.64
C TYR A 75 -16.69 -7.70 -20.15
N ALA A 76 -16.93 -6.60 -20.86
CA ALA A 76 -17.02 -6.59 -22.31
C ALA A 76 -15.60 -6.50 -22.88
N GLU A 77 -15.27 -7.45 -23.74
CA GLU A 77 -14.10 -7.44 -24.60
C GLU A 77 -14.29 -6.32 -25.64
N GLU A 78 -13.28 -5.46 -25.76
CA GLU A 78 -13.09 -4.37 -26.72
C GLU A 78 -14.26 -3.38 -26.91
N VAL A 79 -14.09 -2.14 -26.41
CA VAL A 79 -14.91 -1.01 -26.87
C VAL A 79 -14.01 0.17 -27.24
N ALA A 80 -14.08 0.50 -28.52
CA ALA A 80 -13.44 1.63 -29.19
C ALA A 80 -14.05 2.98 -28.78
N ASP A 81 -13.20 3.99 -28.92
CA ASP A 81 -13.35 5.41 -28.55
C ASP A 81 -14.73 6.06 -28.78
N SER A 82 -15.14 6.88 -27.80
CA SER A 82 -15.49 8.28 -28.08
C SER A 82 -15.52 9.16 -26.82
N GLU A 83 -14.97 10.37 -26.98
CA GLU A 83 -15.29 11.62 -26.27
C GLU A 83 -14.56 11.98 -24.95
N PRO A 84 -14.48 13.30 -24.60
CA PRO A 84 -13.37 14.17 -24.99
C PRO A 84 -12.55 14.67 -23.78
N ASN A 85 -11.33 15.11 -24.09
CA ASN A 85 -10.41 15.89 -23.25
C ASN A 85 -9.57 15.15 -22.18
N ARG A 86 -8.38 14.68 -22.57
CA ARG A 86 -7.09 15.06 -21.95
C ARG A 86 -5.92 14.40 -22.66
N GLU A 87 -4.91 15.18 -22.99
CA GLU A 87 -3.64 14.75 -23.61
C GLU A 87 -2.92 13.64 -22.82
N GLU A 88 -3.21 13.49 -21.52
CA GLU A 88 -2.67 12.43 -20.65
C GLU A 88 -3.47 11.11 -20.64
N THR A 89 -4.78 11.08 -20.94
CA THR A 89 -5.52 9.81 -21.03
C THR A 89 -5.22 9.06 -22.31
N LYS A 90 -4.93 9.78 -23.40
CA LYS A 90 -4.32 9.22 -24.63
C LYS A 90 -2.99 8.52 -24.36
N SER A 91 -2.24 8.96 -23.35
CA SER A 91 -0.91 8.41 -23.09
C SER A 91 -0.94 7.05 -22.38
N ILE A 92 -1.90 6.80 -21.48
CA ILE A 92 -1.95 5.54 -20.73
C ILE A 92 -2.73 4.42 -21.44
N SER A 93 -3.78 4.75 -22.19
CA SER A 93 -4.58 3.75 -22.93
C SER A 93 -3.76 3.03 -24.01
N THR A 94 -2.73 3.70 -24.55
CA THR A 94 -1.77 3.13 -25.52
C THR A 94 -1.02 1.90 -24.96
N TYR A 95 -0.93 1.75 -23.64
CA TYR A 95 -0.26 0.61 -23.00
C TYR A 95 -1.22 -0.52 -22.59
N LEU A 96 -2.54 -0.36 -22.80
CA LEU A 96 -3.50 -1.45 -22.58
C LEU A 96 -3.17 -2.62 -23.52
N GLY A 97 -3.10 -3.83 -22.97
CA GLY A 97 -2.73 -5.04 -23.73
C GLY A 97 -1.23 -5.26 -23.96
N ALA A 98 -0.36 -4.32 -23.54
CA ALA A 98 1.08 -4.54 -23.57
C ALA A 98 1.49 -5.63 -22.55
N ALA A 99 2.66 -6.26 -22.77
CA ALA A 99 3.21 -7.22 -21.80
C ALA A 99 3.38 -6.58 -20.41
N PRO A 100 3.30 -7.32 -19.29
CA PRO A 100 3.51 -6.76 -17.96
C PRO A 100 4.88 -6.10 -17.76
N GLY A 101 4.97 -5.19 -16.79
CA GLY A 101 6.20 -4.52 -16.38
C GLY A 101 6.22 -2.99 -16.59
N CYS A 102 7.35 -2.38 -16.23
CA CYS A 102 7.56 -0.94 -16.32
C CYS A 102 7.76 -0.53 -17.79
N LYS A 103 6.94 0.40 -18.28
CA LYS A 103 6.96 0.90 -19.67
C LYS A 103 7.68 2.22 -19.81
N ASN A 104 7.64 3.06 -18.78
CA ASN A 104 8.30 4.36 -18.79
C ASN A 104 8.63 4.79 -17.35
N GLY A 105 9.72 5.54 -17.18
CA GLY A 105 10.13 6.13 -15.91
C GLY A 105 10.69 5.13 -14.89
N ASN A 106 10.62 5.51 -13.61
CA ASN A 106 11.12 4.74 -12.49
C ASN A 106 9.95 4.15 -11.69
N CYS A 107 9.56 2.93 -12.02
CA CYS A 107 8.49 2.20 -11.33
C CYS A 107 8.90 1.64 -9.95
N LYS A 108 10.08 1.99 -9.43
CA LYS A 108 10.52 1.62 -8.07
C LYS A 108 10.37 2.77 -7.09
N SER A 109 10.89 3.93 -7.46
CA SER A 109 11.00 5.11 -6.59
C SER A 109 11.00 6.39 -7.42
N GLY A 110 9.89 6.71 -8.08
CA GLY A 110 9.76 7.89 -8.92
C GLY A 110 8.46 7.88 -9.73
N LYS A 111 8.36 8.74 -10.74
CA LYS A 111 7.23 8.71 -11.67
C LYS A 111 7.44 7.60 -12.70
N GLY A 112 6.40 6.85 -13.02
CA GLY A 112 6.48 5.80 -14.04
C GLY A 112 5.11 5.36 -14.56
N ILE A 113 5.17 4.57 -15.64
CA ILE A 113 4.04 3.87 -16.24
C ILE A 113 4.31 2.37 -16.11
N TYR A 114 3.39 1.64 -15.47
CA TYR A 114 3.52 0.20 -15.23
C TYR A 114 2.28 -0.53 -15.71
N VAL A 115 2.49 -1.65 -16.39
CA VAL A 115 1.42 -2.57 -16.81
C VAL A 115 1.44 -3.77 -15.88
N TYR A 116 0.34 -4.03 -15.19
CA TYR A 116 0.21 -5.16 -14.26
C TYR A 116 -0.05 -6.47 -15.01
N ASP A 117 0.18 -7.61 -14.35
CA ASP A 117 -0.19 -8.94 -14.88
C ASP A 117 -1.70 -9.08 -15.11
N THR A 118 -2.49 -8.34 -14.33
CA THR A 118 -3.93 -8.19 -14.54
C THR A 118 -4.25 -7.40 -15.81
N GLY A 119 -3.26 -6.80 -16.48
CA GLY A 119 -3.31 -5.99 -17.71
C GLY A 119 -3.87 -4.58 -17.55
N GLU A 120 -4.02 -4.13 -16.29
CA GLU A 120 -4.33 -2.75 -15.94
C GLU A 120 -3.07 -1.88 -16.09
N VAL A 121 -3.25 -0.59 -16.38
CA VAL A 121 -2.15 0.36 -16.57
C VAL A 121 -2.19 1.41 -15.48
N TYR A 122 -1.11 1.55 -14.72
CA TYR A 122 -0.92 2.65 -13.79
C TYR A 122 0.10 3.66 -14.31
N SER A 123 -0.23 4.94 -14.21
CA SER A 123 0.69 6.06 -14.40
C SER A 123 0.66 6.94 -13.15
N GLY A 124 1.81 7.09 -12.49
CA GLY A 124 1.87 7.87 -11.27
C GLY A 124 3.20 7.72 -10.57
N THR A 125 3.22 8.01 -9.27
CA THR A 125 4.43 7.95 -8.46
C THR A 125 4.54 6.57 -7.77
N PHE A 126 5.77 6.09 -7.66
CA PHE A 126 6.15 4.86 -7.00
C PHE A 126 7.09 5.16 -5.84
N LYS A 127 7.00 4.34 -4.80
CA LYS A 127 7.93 4.34 -3.66
C LYS A 127 8.09 2.89 -3.19
N ASN A 128 9.33 2.39 -3.17
CA ASN A 128 9.66 1.02 -2.80
C ASN A 128 8.84 -0.02 -3.57
N ASP A 129 8.78 0.14 -4.90
CA ASP A 129 8.04 -0.73 -5.83
C ASP A 129 6.50 -0.70 -5.66
N LYS A 130 5.96 0.19 -4.81
CA LYS A 130 4.52 0.36 -4.56
C LYS A 130 4.00 1.67 -5.12
N ARG A 131 2.75 1.70 -5.59
CA ARG A 131 2.06 2.95 -5.96
C ARG A 131 1.98 3.87 -4.75
N HIS A 132 2.31 5.14 -4.97
CA HIS A 132 2.40 6.14 -3.92
C HIS A 132 2.08 7.53 -4.48
N GLY A 133 1.57 8.43 -3.63
CA GLY A 133 1.23 9.78 -4.05
C GLY A 133 0.11 9.79 -5.11
N PHE A 134 0.04 10.84 -5.91
CA PHE A 134 -0.98 10.96 -6.95
C PHE A 134 -0.68 10.05 -8.15
N GLY A 135 -1.71 9.39 -8.66
CA GLY A 135 -1.62 8.57 -9.87
C GLY A 135 -2.97 8.28 -10.50
N LYS A 136 -2.92 7.67 -11.68
CA LYS A 136 -4.06 7.23 -12.47
C LYS A 136 -3.92 5.74 -12.76
N ILE A 137 -4.99 4.96 -12.61
CA ILE A 137 -5.06 3.56 -13.04
C ILE A 137 -6.23 3.38 -13.98
N GLN A 138 -5.94 2.86 -15.16
CA GLN A 138 -6.92 2.42 -16.16
C GLN A 138 -7.11 0.92 -16.00
N TYR A 139 -8.34 0.52 -15.71
CA TYR A 139 -8.75 -0.87 -15.56
C TYR A 139 -9.10 -1.48 -16.92
N LYS A 140 -9.04 -2.82 -17.01
CA LYS A 140 -9.37 -3.57 -18.23
C LYS A 140 -10.81 -3.38 -18.70
N ASP A 141 -11.72 -3.15 -17.77
CA ASP A 141 -13.14 -2.93 -18.05
C ASP A 141 -13.45 -1.51 -18.56
N GLY A 142 -12.42 -0.68 -18.80
CA GLY A 142 -12.56 0.68 -19.29
C GLY A 142 -12.71 1.72 -18.18
N ASP A 143 -12.82 1.31 -16.92
CA ASP A 143 -12.92 2.25 -15.82
C ASP A 143 -11.57 2.93 -15.53
N LEU A 144 -11.62 4.14 -14.98
CA LEU A 144 -10.45 4.95 -14.68
C LEU A 144 -10.54 5.49 -13.27
N TYR A 145 -9.53 5.24 -12.44
CA TYR A 145 -9.35 5.95 -11.17
C TYR A 145 -8.22 6.96 -11.28
N SER A 146 -8.43 8.15 -10.73
CA SER A 146 -7.42 9.20 -10.58
C SER A 146 -7.46 9.72 -9.14
N GLY A 147 -6.38 9.57 -8.38
CA GLY A 147 -6.37 9.96 -6.97
C GLY A 147 -5.07 9.62 -6.26
N TYR A 148 -5.10 9.68 -4.94
CA TYR A 148 -3.92 9.40 -4.12
C TYR A 148 -3.81 7.92 -3.75
N PHE A 149 -2.56 7.45 -3.70
CA PHE A 149 -2.17 6.12 -3.28
C PHE A 149 -1.19 6.19 -2.13
N GLN A 150 -1.27 5.21 -1.23
CA GLN A 150 -0.28 4.96 -0.20
C GLN A 150 -0.05 3.46 -0.08
N ASN A 151 1.14 2.99 -0.46
CA ASN A 151 1.51 1.57 -0.40
C ASN A 151 0.50 0.67 -1.16
N ASP A 152 0.24 1.01 -2.43
CA ASP A 152 -0.73 0.34 -3.31
C ASP A 152 -2.21 0.46 -2.95
N LYS A 153 -2.54 1.19 -1.89
CA LYS A 153 -3.92 1.41 -1.43
C LYS A 153 -4.40 2.79 -1.83
N LYS A 154 -5.67 2.90 -2.24
CA LYS A 154 -6.28 4.19 -2.58
C LYS A 154 -6.61 4.92 -1.29
N VAL A 155 -6.29 6.20 -1.22
CA VAL A 155 -6.49 7.02 -0.02
C VAL A 155 -6.85 8.44 -0.40
N GLY A 156 -7.52 9.16 0.49
CA GLY A 156 -7.79 10.58 0.32
C GLY A 156 -8.66 10.89 -0.90
N THR A 157 -8.51 12.09 -1.46
CA THR A 157 -9.35 12.53 -2.58
C THR A 157 -9.06 11.74 -3.85
N GLY A 158 -10.12 11.31 -4.53
CA GLY A 158 -10.02 10.67 -5.83
C GLY A 158 -11.29 10.78 -6.65
N THR A 159 -11.15 10.51 -7.93
CA THR A 159 -12.23 10.42 -8.90
C THR A 159 -12.19 9.06 -9.57
N TYR A 160 -13.32 8.37 -9.56
CA TYR A 160 -13.53 7.13 -10.29
C TYR A 160 -14.51 7.39 -11.44
N ARG A 161 -14.04 7.22 -12.67
CA ARG A 161 -14.85 7.31 -13.89
C ARG A 161 -15.17 5.90 -14.35
N PHE A 162 -16.45 5.61 -14.43
CA PHE A 162 -16.96 4.36 -14.99
C PHE A 162 -16.91 4.43 -16.52
N SER A 163 -16.70 3.29 -17.17
CA SER A 163 -16.72 3.11 -18.62
C SER A 163 -18.01 3.61 -19.27
N ASN A 164 -19.15 3.51 -18.56
CA ASN A 164 -20.44 4.05 -18.98
C ASN A 164 -20.55 5.60 -18.88
N GLY A 165 -19.49 6.29 -18.48
CA GLY A 165 -19.40 7.74 -18.40
C GLY A 165 -19.81 8.36 -17.06
N ALA A 166 -20.36 7.58 -16.12
CA ALA A 166 -20.64 8.06 -14.77
C ALA A 166 -19.33 8.39 -14.03
N VAL A 167 -19.40 9.33 -13.07
CA VAL A 167 -18.23 9.80 -12.33
C VAL A 167 -18.54 9.86 -10.85
N PHE A 168 -17.83 9.09 -10.03
CA PHE A 168 -17.80 9.24 -8.58
C PHE A 168 -16.61 10.10 -8.17
N SER A 169 -16.84 11.15 -7.38
CA SER A 169 -15.77 11.97 -6.78
C SER A 169 -15.93 12.02 -5.28
N GLY A 170 -14.88 11.67 -4.54
CA GLY A 170 -14.98 11.51 -3.10
C GLY A 170 -13.64 11.30 -2.40
N ARG A 171 -13.72 10.98 -1.11
CA ARG A 171 -12.58 10.63 -0.26
C ARG A 171 -12.58 9.13 -0.01
N PHE A 172 -11.51 8.46 -0.43
CA PHE A 172 -11.28 7.02 -0.26
C PHE A 172 -10.52 6.75 1.04
N TYR A 173 -10.89 5.66 1.71
CA TYR A 173 -10.30 5.18 2.96
C TYR A 173 -10.50 3.65 3.06
N ASP A 174 -10.12 3.04 4.18
CA ASP A 174 -10.14 1.57 4.38
C ASP A 174 -9.46 0.82 3.22
N ASP A 175 -8.20 1.16 2.96
CA ASP A 175 -7.38 0.61 1.87
C ASP A 175 -7.92 0.86 0.44
N GLY A 176 -8.95 1.69 0.35
CA GLY A 176 -9.67 2.04 -0.86
C GLY A 176 -11.07 1.45 -0.90
N ASP A 177 -11.42 0.49 -0.06
CA ASP A 177 -12.68 -0.26 -0.16
C ASP A 177 -13.90 0.55 0.29
N SER A 178 -13.67 1.69 0.94
CA SER A 178 -14.70 2.62 1.37
C SER A 178 -14.44 4.03 0.82
N ALA A 179 -15.52 4.76 0.55
CA ALA A 179 -15.43 6.18 0.19
C ALA A 179 -16.72 6.94 0.48
N GLU A 180 -16.60 8.25 0.69
CA GLU A 180 -17.74 9.16 0.75
C GLU A 180 -17.58 10.25 -0.30
N GLY A 181 -18.67 10.60 -0.98
CA GLY A 181 -18.64 11.61 -2.02
C GLY A 181 -19.94 11.69 -2.80
N HIS A 182 -19.83 12.02 -4.08
CA HIS A 182 -20.99 12.16 -4.95
C HIS A 182 -20.77 11.48 -6.29
N LEU A 183 -21.85 10.89 -6.80
CA LEU A 183 -21.94 10.33 -8.13
C LEU A 183 -22.59 11.35 -9.07
N ILE A 184 -21.96 11.56 -10.22
CA ILE A 184 -22.50 12.32 -11.34
C ILE A 184 -22.87 11.35 -12.45
N VAL A 185 -24.13 11.39 -12.89
CA VAL A 185 -24.64 10.63 -14.02
C VAL A 185 -25.33 11.61 -14.97
N GLY A 186 -24.70 11.88 -16.11
CA GLY A 186 -25.13 12.97 -17.01
C GLY A 186 -25.10 14.32 -16.28
N LYS A 187 -26.28 14.95 -16.11
CA LYS A 187 -26.43 16.23 -15.39
C LYS A 187 -26.84 16.08 -13.92
N ARG A 188 -27.07 14.86 -13.44
CA ARG A 188 -27.56 14.60 -12.09
C ARG A 188 -26.40 14.35 -11.15
N LYS A 189 -26.44 14.94 -9.95
CA LYS A 189 -25.52 14.68 -8.85
C LYS A 189 -26.29 14.04 -7.69
N LYS A 190 -25.75 12.97 -7.11
CA LYS A 190 -26.27 12.30 -5.91
C LYS A 190 -25.16 12.12 -4.90
N GLU A 191 -25.47 12.31 -3.61
CA GLU A 191 -24.53 11.95 -2.55
C GLU A 191 -24.53 10.42 -2.40
N CYS A 192 -23.34 9.83 -2.39
CA CYS A 192 -23.15 8.39 -2.38
C CYS A 192 -21.97 7.99 -1.49
N SER A 193 -22.05 6.78 -0.95
CA SER A 193 -20.94 6.12 -0.27
C SER A 193 -20.54 4.85 -1.03
N ILE A 194 -19.28 4.48 -0.93
CA ILE A 194 -18.77 3.16 -1.28
C ILE A 194 -18.48 2.47 0.04
N ILE A 195 -19.04 1.28 0.24
CA ILE A 195 -18.80 0.47 1.44
C ILE A 195 -18.47 -0.93 0.97
N ARG A 196 -17.26 -1.42 1.28
CA ARG A 196 -16.78 -2.74 0.84
C ARG A 196 -16.95 -2.91 -0.68
N ASN A 197 -16.48 -1.93 -1.46
CA ASN A 197 -16.55 -1.92 -2.92
C ASN A 197 -17.98 -1.94 -3.52
N LYS A 198 -19.00 -1.62 -2.72
CA LYS A 198 -20.40 -1.45 -3.16
C LYS A 198 -20.83 0.01 -3.10
N LEU A 199 -21.35 0.53 -4.21
CA LEU A 199 -21.86 1.89 -4.33
C LEU A 199 -23.29 2.00 -3.77
N ASN A 200 -23.50 2.95 -2.87
CA ASN A 200 -24.79 3.23 -2.23
C ASN A 200 -25.09 4.73 -2.39
N CYS A 201 -26.14 5.07 -3.12
CA CYS A 201 -26.52 6.47 -3.35
C CYS A 201 -27.80 6.83 -2.61
N HIS A 202 -27.77 7.99 -1.96
CA HIS A 202 -28.91 8.58 -1.29
C HIS A 202 -29.64 9.53 -2.24
N GLY A 203 -30.96 9.59 -2.14
CA GLY A 203 -31.84 10.38 -3.00
C GLY A 203 -32.49 11.53 -2.24
#